data_AF-A0A1H6FD31-F1
#
_entry.id   AF-A0A1H6FD31-F1
#
_cell.length_a   1.000
_cell.length_b   1.000
_cell.length_c   1.000
_cell.angle_alpha   90.00
_cell.angle_beta   90.00
_cell.angle_gamma   90.00
#
_symmetry.space_group_name_H-M   'P 1'
#
loop_
_entity.id
_entity.type
_entity.pdbx_description
1 polymer ?
#
loop_
_entity_poly.entity_id
_entity_poly.type
_entity_poly.pdbx_seq_one_letter_code
_entity_poly.pdbx_strand_id
1 'polypeptide(L)'
;MKILIKALGRSMNALGVNTQLDPIITLHDMNLPAGSTQIYSNDNWASDVNAGAIPAVYQPTDSTESAILIELDASMAGNAYTAVVTATDGKPGVGLISVDVME
;
A
#
# COMPACT_ATOMS: atom_id res chain seq x y z
N MET A 1 -5.19 -16.40 -2.07
CA MET A 1 -5.01 -15.44 -3.19
C MET A 1 -4.14 -14.31 -2.69
N LYS A 2 -3.17 -13.81 -3.47
CA LYS A 2 -2.31 -12.71 -3.03
C LYS A 2 -2.86 -11.38 -3.54
N ILE A 3 -3.01 -10.41 -2.65
CA ILE A 3 -3.39 -9.04 -2.99
C ILE A 3 -2.23 -8.13 -2.64
N LEU A 4 -1.85 -7.28 -3.59
CA LEU A 4 -0.85 -6.25 -3.39
C LEU A 4 -1.54 -4.89 -3.39
N ILE A 5 -1.38 -4.15 -2.31
CA ILE A 5 -1.81 -2.76 -2.20
C ILE A 5 -0.56 -1.91 -2.33
N LYS A 6 -0.53 -0.96 -3.26
CA LYS A 6 0.59 -0.01 -3.42
C LYS A 6 0.10 1.42 -3.34
N ALA A 7 0.95 2.29 -2.79
CA ALA A 7 0.83 3.72 -2.88
C ALA A 7 2.12 4.26 -3.49
N LEU A 8 2.00 4.87 -4.67
CA LEU A 8 3.12 5.44 -5.42
C LEU A 8 3.10 6.96 -5.32
N GLY A 9 4.29 7.53 -5.28
CA GLY A 9 4.52 8.96 -5.21
C GLY A 9 5.64 9.33 -6.18
N ARG A 10 6.88 9.40 -5.69
CA ARG A 10 8.03 9.87 -6.46
C ARG A 10 8.27 9.14 -7.79
N SER A 11 7.96 7.85 -7.91
CA SER A 11 8.13 7.12 -9.18
C SER A 11 7.26 7.70 -10.31
N MET A 12 6.14 8.33 -9.98
CA MET A 12 5.23 8.93 -10.95
C MET A 12 5.83 10.14 -11.68
N ASN A 13 6.94 10.71 -11.19
CA ASN A 13 7.69 11.74 -11.93
C ASN A 13 8.17 11.23 -13.29
N ALA A 14 8.48 9.92 -13.42
CA ALA A 14 8.82 9.30 -14.70
C ALA A 14 7.64 9.29 -15.70
N LEU A 15 6.41 9.44 -15.20
CA LEU A 15 5.18 9.53 -15.98
C LEU A 15 4.70 10.99 -16.16
N GLY A 16 5.51 11.98 -15.77
CA GLY A 16 5.19 13.40 -15.89
C GLY A 16 4.32 13.97 -14.76
N VAL A 17 4.08 13.22 -13.69
CA VAL A 17 3.36 13.71 -12.51
C VAL A 17 4.37 14.33 -11.54
N ASN A 18 4.36 15.67 -11.44
CA ASN A 18 5.24 16.38 -10.51
C ASN A 18 4.77 16.16 -9.07
N THR A 19 5.37 15.20 -8.37
CA THR A 19 5.03 14.86 -6.98
C THR A 19 6.26 14.48 -6.18
N GLN A 20 6.24 14.80 -4.89
CA GLN A 20 7.23 14.38 -3.89
C GLN A 20 6.58 13.58 -2.76
N LEU A 21 5.39 13.02 -3.03
CA LEU A 21 4.65 12.24 -2.05
C LEU A 21 5.48 11.04 -1.59
N ASP A 22 5.55 10.90 -0.28
CA ASP A 22 6.14 9.80 0.46
C ASP A 22 5.00 9.13 1.24
N PRO A 23 4.34 8.10 0.67
CA PRO A 23 3.09 7.58 1.18
C PRO A 23 3.28 6.45 2.19
N ILE A 24 2.52 6.51 3.29
CA ILE A 24 2.29 5.40 4.23
C ILE A 24 0.95 4.75 3.88
N ILE A 25 0.90 3.42 3.81
CA ILE A 25 -0.35 2.64 3.79
C ILE A 25 -0.60 2.10 5.20
N THR A 26 -1.82 2.28 5.70
CA THR A 26 -2.33 1.56 6.87
C THR A 26 -3.56 0.77 6.48
N LEU A 27 -3.54 -0.55 6.73
CA LEU A 27 -4.65 -1.45 6.47
C LEU A 27 -5.42 -1.71 7.77
N HIS A 28 -6.72 -1.51 7.72
CA HIS A 28 -7.64 -1.78 8.82
C HIS A 28 -8.55 -2.95 8.51
N ASP A 29 -8.89 -3.73 9.55
CA ASP A 29 -10.07 -4.59 9.48
C ASP A 29 -11.35 -3.73 9.46
N MET A 30 -12.38 -4.23 8.77
CA MET A 30 -13.71 -3.64 8.61
C MET A 30 -13.80 -2.24 7.95
N ASN A 31 -15.03 -1.87 7.57
CA ASN A 31 -15.35 -0.54 7.05
C ASN A 31 -15.29 0.49 8.20
N LEU A 32 -14.52 1.57 8.06
CA LEU A 32 -14.49 2.70 9.00
C LEU A 32 -15.94 3.24 9.20
N PRO A 33 -16.48 3.36 10.44
CA PRO A 33 -15.93 4.14 11.56
C PRO A 33 -15.88 3.40 12.94
N ALA A 34 -15.21 4.02 13.92
CA ALA A 34 -15.07 3.65 15.35
C ALA A 34 -15.04 2.14 15.67
N GLY A 35 -13.84 1.59 15.91
CA GLY A 35 -13.63 0.18 16.30
C GLY A 35 -12.80 -0.64 15.32
N SER A 36 -12.43 -0.06 14.17
CA SER A 36 -11.51 -0.69 13.21
C SER A 36 -10.11 -0.85 13.81
N THR A 37 -9.56 -2.04 13.72
CA THR A 37 -8.21 -2.36 14.19
C THR A 37 -7.23 -2.22 13.04
N GLN A 38 -6.14 -1.49 13.26
CA GLN A 38 -5.01 -1.51 12.34
C GLN A 38 -4.39 -2.92 12.35
N ILE A 39 -4.34 -3.56 11.19
CA ILE A 39 -3.78 -4.91 11.03
C ILE A 39 -2.41 -4.89 10.34
N TYR A 40 -2.16 -3.91 9.46
CA TYR A 40 -0.86 -3.71 8.83
C TYR A 40 -0.58 -2.22 8.62
N SER A 41 0.69 -1.84 8.61
CA SER A 41 1.12 -0.53 8.17
C SER A 41 2.51 -0.63 7.55
N ASN A 42 2.73 0.09 6.46
CA ASN A 42 4.02 0.16 5.82
C ASN A 42 4.27 1.56 5.25
N ASP A 43 5.51 2.01 5.42
CA ASP A 43 6.04 3.29 4.91
C ASP A 43 6.91 3.04 3.67
N ASN A 44 7.91 2.15 3.81
CA ASN A 44 8.84 1.81 2.73
C ASN A 44 8.63 0.35 2.32
N TRP A 45 8.22 0.11 1.07
CA TRP A 45 7.84 -1.22 0.58
C TRP A 45 8.91 -2.27 0.84
N ALA A 46 10.19 -1.92 0.66
CA ALA A 46 11.32 -2.81 0.81
C ALA A 46 11.63 -3.19 2.27
N SER A 47 11.02 -2.49 3.25
CA SER A 47 11.16 -2.79 4.67
C SER A 47 10.16 -3.83 5.19
N ASP A 48 9.16 -4.18 4.39
CA ASP A 48 8.18 -5.21 4.75
C ASP A 48 8.81 -6.61 4.77
N VAL A 49 8.41 -7.44 5.72
CA VAL A 49 8.87 -8.84 5.83
C VAL A 49 8.57 -9.66 4.57
N ASN A 50 7.48 -9.33 3.87
CA ASN A 50 7.04 -10.00 2.66
C ASN A 50 7.50 -9.31 1.37
N ALA A 51 8.33 -8.25 1.45
CA ALA A 51 8.79 -7.51 0.28
C ALA A 51 9.46 -8.41 -0.77
N GLY A 52 10.23 -9.41 -0.33
CA GLY A 52 10.89 -10.38 -1.21
C GLY A 52 9.93 -11.32 -1.96
N ALA A 53 8.66 -11.41 -1.55
CA ALA A 53 7.63 -12.19 -2.22
C ALA A 53 6.88 -11.39 -3.31
N ILE A 54 7.13 -10.07 -3.42
CA ILE A 54 6.59 -9.22 -4.49
C ILE A 54 7.43 -9.49 -5.76
N PRO A 55 6.85 -9.97 -6.86
CA PRO A 55 7.56 -10.12 -8.13
C PRO A 55 8.08 -8.77 -8.64
N ALA A 56 9.24 -8.80 -9.27
CA ALA A 56 9.94 -7.58 -9.71
C ALA A 56 9.09 -6.62 -10.55
N VAL A 57 8.15 -7.13 -11.35
CA VAL A 57 7.28 -6.31 -12.21
C VAL A 57 6.27 -5.46 -11.44
N TYR A 58 5.99 -5.86 -10.19
CA TYR A 58 5.02 -5.20 -9.31
C TYR A 58 5.68 -4.36 -8.22
N GLN A 59 6.99 -4.44 -8.05
CA GLN A 59 7.72 -3.69 -7.03
C GLN A 59 7.67 -2.19 -7.35
N PRO A 60 7.36 -1.32 -6.35
CA PRO A 60 7.58 0.12 -6.51
C PRO A 60 9.04 0.42 -6.87
N THR A 61 9.27 1.40 -7.73
CA THR A 61 10.63 1.71 -8.21
C THR A 61 11.36 2.71 -7.33
N ASP A 62 10.65 3.47 -6.48
CA ASP A 62 11.24 4.32 -5.46
C ASP A 62 11.17 3.61 -4.10
N SER A 63 12.25 3.69 -3.31
CA SER A 63 12.31 3.04 -2.00
C SER A 63 11.39 3.69 -0.96
N THR A 64 11.00 4.96 -1.17
CA THR A 64 10.07 5.71 -0.29
C THR A 64 8.61 5.56 -0.70
N GLU A 65 8.28 4.50 -1.42
CA GLU A 65 6.90 4.17 -1.76
C GLU A 65 6.45 2.99 -0.89
N SER A 66 5.16 2.92 -0.62
CA SER A 66 4.62 1.88 0.27
C SER A 66 3.94 0.77 -0.52
N ALA A 67 4.10 -0.46 -0.03
CA ALA A 67 3.36 -1.61 -0.49
C ALA A 67 3.05 -2.57 0.66
N ILE A 68 1.85 -3.16 0.64
CA ILE A 68 1.47 -4.25 1.54
C ILE A 68 1.05 -5.43 0.69
N LEU A 69 1.75 -6.55 0.85
CA LEU A 69 1.38 -7.84 0.26
C LEU A 69 0.63 -8.66 1.30
N ILE A 70 -0.65 -8.91 1.06
CA ILE A 70 -1.48 -9.77 1.90
C ILE A 70 -1.82 -11.07 1.17
N GLU A 71 -1.84 -12.16 1.92
CA GLU A 71 -2.42 -13.41 1.46
C GLU A 71 -3.84 -13.53 1.99
N LEU A 72 -4.83 -13.40 1.11
CA LEU A 72 -6.22 -13.67 1.44
C LEU A 72 -6.41 -15.18 1.55
N ASP A 73 -6.51 -15.64 2.79
CA ASP A 73 -6.91 -17.00 3.16
C ASP A 73 -8.40 -17.06 3.58
N ALA A 74 -8.86 -18.24 3.98
CA ALA A 74 -10.25 -18.46 4.39
C ALA A 74 -10.67 -17.70 5.66
N SER A 75 -9.71 -17.28 6.50
CA SER A 75 -9.98 -16.47 7.70
C SER A 75 -10.22 -15.00 7.37
N MET A 76 -9.68 -14.54 6.23
CA MET A 76 -9.85 -13.17 5.72
C MET A 76 -11.00 -13.04 4.72
N ALA A 77 -11.45 -14.15 4.12
CA ALA A 77 -12.49 -14.16 3.11
C ALA A 77 -13.84 -13.66 3.65
N GLY A 78 -14.50 -12.78 2.88
CA GLY A 78 -15.81 -12.21 3.23
C GLY A 78 -15.77 -11.01 4.17
N ASN A 79 -14.59 -10.65 4.70
CA ASN A 79 -14.41 -9.44 5.51
C ASN A 79 -14.16 -8.22 4.62
N ALA A 80 -14.66 -7.07 5.04
CA ALA A 80 -14.29 -5.79 4.45
C ALA A 80 -12.96 -5.31 5.04
N TYR A 81 -12.15 -4.64 4.23
CA TYR A 81 -10.88 -4.03 4.65
C TYR A 81 -10.78 -2.62 4.10
N THR A 82 -10.15 -1.72 4.86
CA THR A 82 -9.92 -0.34 4.43
C THR A 82 -8.44 -0.05 4.40
N ALA A 83 -7.91 0.30 3.22
CA ALA A 83 -6.57 0.86 3.08
C ALA A 83 -6.66 2.39 3.19
N VAL A 84 -5.96 2.96 4.16
CA VAL A 84 -5.81 4.40 4.35
C VAL A 84 -4.42 4.79 3.89
N VAL A 85 -4.32 5.84 3.08
CA VAL A 85 -3.04 6.36 2.58
C VAL A 85 -2.84 7.79 3.08
N THR A 86 -1.67 8.04 3.64
CA THR A 86 -1.27 9.36 4.18
C THR A 86 0.15 9.70 3.75
N ALA A 87 0.48 10.99 3.63
CA ALA A 87 1.87 11.41 3.49
C ALA A 87 2.61 11.33 4.83
N THR A 88 3.88 10.92 4.82
CA THR A 88 4.73 10.87 6.03
C THR A 88 4.83 12.23 6.74
N ASP A 89 4.78 13.33 5.99
CA ASP A 89 4.84 14.71 6.51
C ASP A 89 3.46 15.37 6.70
N GLY A 90 2.36 14.64 6.44
CA GLY A 90 0.99 15.13 6.55
C GLY A 90 0.59 16.19 5.52
N LYS A 91 1.44 16.50 4.54
CA LYS A 91 1.13 17.50 3.50
C LYS A 91 0.31 16.90 2.36
N PRO A 92 -0.51 17.72 1.66
CA PRO A 92 -1.19 17.28 0.46
C PRO A 92 -0.19 16.96 -0.66
N GLY A 93 -0.55 16.03 -1.53
CA GLY A 93 0.23 15.64 -2.70
C GLY A 93 -0.61 14.82 -3.68
N VAL A 94 0.00 14.46 -4.81
CA VAL A 94 -0.61 13.57 -5.81
C VAL A 94 0.09 12.22 -5.73
N GLY A 95 -0.70 11.15 -5.67
CA GLY A 95 -0.20 9.78 -5.67
C GLY A 95 -1.15 8.83 -6.40
N LEU A 96 -0.67 7.63 -6.68
CA LEU A 96 -1.45 6.55 -7.25
C LEU A 96 -1.63 5.46 -6.21
N ILE A 97 -2.87 5.04 -6.00
CA ILE A 97 -3.19 3.86 -5.19
C ILE A 97 -3.65 2.77 -6.15
N SER A 98 -3.10 1.56 -5.98
CA SER A 98 -3.50 0.38 -6.75
C SER A 98 -3.73 -0.81 -5.83
N VAL A 99 -4.68 -1.66 -6.22
CA VAL A 99 -4.98 -2.93 -5.57
C VAL A 99 -4.95 -3.99 -6.66
N ASP A 100 -3.90 -4.81 -6.63
CA ASP A 100 -3.62 -5.81 -7.65
C ASP A 100 -3.85 -7.21 -7.09
N VAL A 101 -4.55 -8.06 -7.85
CA VAL A 101 -4.52 -9.51 -7.62
C VAL A 101 -3.26 -10.07 -8.25
N MET A 102 -2.47 -10.81 -7.49
CA MET A 102 -1.27 -11.46 -8.00
C MET A 102 -1.57 -12.93 -8.24
N GLU A 103 -1.40 -13.37 -9.49
CA GLU A 103 -1.45 -14.77 -9.92
C GLU A 103 -0.07 -15.44 -9.85
#